data_AF-A0A2E3HY10-F1
#
_entry.id   AF-A0A2E3HY10-F1
#
_cell.length_a   1.000
_cell.length_b   1.000
_cell.length_c   1.000
_cell.angle_alpha   90.00
_cell.angle_beta   90.00
_cell.angle_gamma   90.00
#
_symmetry.space_group_name_H-M   'P 1'
#
loop_
_entity.id
_entity.type
_entity.pdbx_description
1 polymer ?
#
loop_
_entity_poly.entity_id
_entity_poly.type
_entity_poly.pdbx_seq_one_letter_code
_entity_poly.pdbx_strand_id
1 'polypeptide(L)'
;MNKSDVLKRYEAGDFFKNENLEGIDLSRVNLAKADFSEANLQFSEFKDTNLNESNFNYADLSNADLSGAILKNAFLVGANLTNANLERTDLRGAFLSGSTLCSTNFRDADLKGAIIGSPNWIAPDAFSPYTDFKGANLEGTIFGETTPRGASILGAKLTSAYLYEVNFSESVYHPQQLEEAITNKIVR
;
A
#
# COMPACT_ATOMS: atom_id res chain seq x y z
N MET A 1 8.45 -6.36 -22.59
CA MET A 1 7.04 -6.54 -23.02
C MET A 1 6.42 -5.16 -23.14
N ASN A 2 5.54 -4.90 -24.12
CA ASN A 2 4.86 -3.59 -24.20
C ASN A 2 3.41 -3.67 -23.68
N LYS A 3 2.79 -2.50 -23.46
CA LYS A 3 1.39 -2.37 -23.00
C LYS A 3 0.40 -3.20 -23.81
N SER A 4 0.52 -3.20 -25.14
CA SER A 4 -0.40 -3.94 -26.02
C SER A 4 -0.25 -5.45 -25.86
N ASP A 5 0.97 -5.94 -25.62
CA ASP A 5 1.22 -7.37 -25.38
C ASP A 5 0.57 -7.81 -24.07
N VAL A 6 0.71 -7.01 -23.01
CA VAL A 6 0.09 -7.26 -21.70
C VAL A 6 -1.43 -7.30 -21.82
N LEU A 7 -2.04 -6.32 -22.49
CA LEU A 7 -3.50 -6.28 -22.63
C LEU A 7 -4.04 -7.48 -23.42
N LYS A 8 -3.37 -7.90 -24.50
CA LYS A 8 -3.76 -9.11 -25.24
C LYS A 8 -3.66 -10.38 -24.39
N ARG A 9 -2.60 -10.50 -23.59
CA ARG A 9 -2.41 -11.63 -22.66
C ARG A 9 -3.49 -11.64 -21.58
N TYR A 10 -3.76 -10.47 -21.00
CA TYR A 10 -4.83 -10.31 -20.00
C TYR A 10 -6.20 -10.69 -20.56
N GLU A 11 -6.54 -10.24 -21.77
CA GLU A 11 -7.79 -10.62 -22.46
C GLU A 11 -7.87 -12.12 -22.76
N ALA A 12 -6.74 -12.78 -22.97
CA ALA A 12 -6.66 -14.23 -23.15
C ALA A 12 -6.75 -15.02 -21.83
N GLY A 13 -6.86 -14.35 -20.68
CA GLY A 13 -6.92 -14.96 -19.35
C GLY A 13 -5.55 -15.39 -18.80
N ASP A 14 -4.48 -14.82 -19.34
CA ASP A 14 -3.13 -15.07 -18.86
C ASP A 14 -2.82 -14.28 -17.57
N PHE A 15 -1.81 -14.74 -16.85
CA PHE A 15 -1.31 -14.16 -15.62
C PHE A 15 0.12 -13.64 -15.82
N PHE A 16 0.52 -12.65 -15.03
CA PHE A 16 1.83 -11.98 -15.10
C PHE A 16 2.74 -12.35 -13.92
N LYS A 17 2.46 -13.48 -13.27
CA LYS A 17 3.24 -13.99 -12.15
C LYS A 17 4.70 -14.21 -12.58
N ASN A 18 5.65 -13.78 -11.77
CA ASN A 18 7.10 -13.92 -12.02
C ASN A 18 7.62 -13.26 -13.31
N GLU A 19 6.86 -12.36 -13.93
CA GLU A 19 7.27 -11.69 -15.15
C GLU A 19 8.19 -10.49 -14.86
N ASN A 20 9.07 -10.17 -15.81
CA ASN A 20 9.76 -8.88 -15.81
C ASN A 20 8.98 -7.85 -16.62
N LEU A 21 8.39 -6.91 -15.90
CA LEU A 21 7.59 -5.79 -16.38
C LEU A 21 8.14 -4.45 -15.86
N GLU A 22 9.45 -4.40 -15.57
CA GLU A 22 10.14 -3.17 -15.17
C GLU A 22 9.88 -2.03 -16.17
N GLY A 23 9.52 -0.86 -15.65
CA GLY A 23 9.30 0.35 -16.43
C GLY A 23 8.10 0.32 -17.37
N ILE A 24 7.20 -0.67 -17.25
CA ILE A 24 6.05 -0.76 -18.15
C ILE A 24 5.02 0.35 -17.86
N ASP A 25 4.51 0.99 -18.92
CA ASP A 25 3.32 1.84 -18.82
C ASP A 25 2.05 0.99 -18.97
N LEU A 26 1.36 0.80 -17.85
CA LEU A 26 0.03 0.23 -17.74
C LEU A 26 -0.95 1.25 -17.14
N SER A 27 -0.77 2.55 -17.40
CA SER A 27 -1.65 3.61 -16.94
C SER A 27 -3.00 3.60 -17.67
N ARG A 28 -4.09 3.92 -16.97
CA ARG A 28 -5.45 4.10 -17.52
C ARG A 28 -6.01 2.88 -18.24
N VAL A 29 -5.71 1.68 -17.75
CA VAL A 29 -6.28 0.43 -18.28
C VAL A 29 -7.09 -0.29 -17.20
N ASN A 30 -7.77 -1.36 -17.60
CA ASN A 30 -8.43 -2.26 -16.68
C ASN A 30 -7.65 -3.58 -16.59
N LEU A 31 -7.11 -3.86 -15.41
CA LEU A 31 -6.34 -5.05 -15.06
C LEU A 31 -6.84 -5.63 -13.73
N ALA A 32 -8.14 -5.45 -13.43
CA ALA A 32 -8.75 -6.00 -12.23
C ALA A 32 -8.56 -7.52 -12.18
N LYS A 33 -8.24 -8.06 -11.00
CA LYS A 33 -7.98 -9.49 -10.76
C LYS A 33 -6.76 -10.05 -11.51
N ALA A 34 -5.94 -9.21 -12.11
CA ALA A 34 -4.68 -9.65 -12.70
C ALA A 34 -3.74 -10.18 -11.60
N ASP A 35 -2.99 -11.23 -11.92
CA ASP A 35 -1.97 -11.77 -11.03
C ASP A 35 -0.59 -11.30 -11.47
N PHE A 36 -0.01 -10.40 -10.70
CA PHE A 36 1.34 -9.87 -10.78
C PHE A 36 2.22 -10.39 -9.63
N SER A 37 1.83 -11.48 -8.95
CA SER A 37 2.61 -11.99 -7.82
C SER A 37 4.05 -12.31 -8.23
N GLU A 38 4.99 -11.96 -7.36
CA GLU A 38 6.43 -12.17 -7.59
C GLU A 38 6.99 -11.47 -8.86
N ALA A 39 6.21 -10.60 -9.54
CA ALA A 39 6.66 -9.90 -10.73
C ALA A 39 7.66 -8.78 -10.38
N ASN A 40 8.59 -8.51 -11.30
CA ASN A 40 9.38 -7.28 -11.27
C ASN A 40 8.57 -6.17 -11.96
N LEU A 41 8.13 -5.19 -11.18
CA LEU A 41 7.36 -4.01 -11.58
C LEU A 41 8.05 -2.71 -11.18
N GLN A 42 9.37 -2.74 -10.97
CA GLN A 42 10.14 -1.55 -10.63
C GLN A 42 9.93 -0.46 -11.66
N PHE A 43 9.78 0.79 -11.24
CA PHE A 43 9.56 1.95 -12.13
C PHE A 43 8.34 1.88 -13.06
N SER A 44 7.42 0.93 -12.87
CA SER A 44 6.22 0.80 -13.70
C SER A 44 5.22 1.93 -13.44
N GLU A 45 4.38 2.22 -14.44
CA GLU A 45 3.31 3.22 -14.34
C GLU A 45 1.94 2.54 -14.36
N PHE A 46 1.19 2.68 -13.28
CA PHE A 46 -0.19 2.19 -13.07
C PHE A 46 -1.16 3.34 -12.80
N LYS A 47 -0.83 4.55 -13.25
CA LYS A 47 -1.63 5.74 -12.96
C LYS A 47 -3.06 5.60 -13.47
N ASP A 48 -4.03 5.92 -12.62
CA ASP A 48 -5.46 5.83 -12.91
C ASP A 48 -5.92 4.43 -13.40
N THR A 49 -5.20 3.36 -13.05
CA THR A 49 -5.49 1.99 -13.50
C THR A 49 -6.43 1.27 -12.55
N ASN A 50 -7.38 0.50 -13.10
CA ASN A 50 -8.22 -0.38 -12.31
C ASN A 50 -7.48 -1.70 -12.03
N LEU A 51 -7.09 -1.90 -10.77
CA LEU A 51 -6.37 -3.04 -10.22
C LEU A 51 -7.15 -3.70 -9.06
N ASN A 52 -8.48 -3.55 -9.07
CA ASN A 52 -9.33 -4.13 -8.03
C ASN A 52 -9.10 -5.64 -7.93
N GLU A 53 -8.96 -6.13 -6.70
CA GLU A 53 -8.75 -7.56 -6.40
C GLU A 53 -7.51 -8.17 -7.08
N SER A 54 -6.58 -7.37 -7.61
CA SER A 54 -5.35 -7.87 -8.23
C SER A 54 -4.37 -8.40 -7.18
N ASN A 55 -3.53 -9.35 -7.59
CA ASN A 55 -2.53 -9.96 -6.74
C ASN A 55 -1.14 -9.42 -7.07
N PHE A 56 -0.53 -8.72 -6.12
CA PHE A 56 0.84 -8.20 -6.14
C PHE A 56 1.68 -8.80 -5.02
N ASN A 57 1.27 -9.94 -4.44
CA ASN A 57 2.02 -10.56 -3.35
C ASN A 57 3.47 -10.80 -3.78
N TYR A 58 4.41 -10.35 -2.94
CA TYR A 58 5.85 -10.43 -3.18
C TYR A 58 6.36 -9.79 -4.47
N ALA A 59 5.56 -8.94 -5.14
CA ALA A 59 6.00 -8.19 -6.31
C ALA A 59 6.96 -7.07 -5.90
N ASP A 60 7.90 -6.72 -6.77
CA ASP A 60 8.73 -5.54 -6.61
C ASP A 60 8.11 -4.35 -7.33
N LEU A 61 7.44 -3.46 -6.58
CA LEU A 61 6.82 -2.22 -7.05
C LEU A 61 7.68 -0.99 -6.68
N SER A 62 8.96 -1.17 -6.38
CA SER A 62 9.79 -0.05 -5.95
C SER A 62 9.88 1.03 -7.04
N ASN A 63 9.67 2.28 -6.63
CA ASN A 63 9.58 3.46 -7.50
C ASN A 63 8.44 3.44 -8.54
N ALA A 64 7.44 2.54 -8.42
CA ALA A 64 6.29 2.53 -9.31
C ALA A 64 5.33 3.71 -9.03
N ASP A 65 4.66 4.21 -10.07
CA ASP A 65 3.60 5.21 -9.94
C ASP A 65 2.21 4.57 -10.04
N LEU A 66 1.54 4.41 -8.89
CA LEU A 66 0.16 3.93 -8.78
C LEU A 66 -0.83 5.07 -8.42
N SER A 67 -0.45 6.34 -8.66
CA SER A 67 -1.30 7.47 -8.29
C SER A 67 -2.67 7.40 -8.96
N GLY A 68 -3.72 7.60 -8.16
CA GLY A 68 -5.11 7.52 -8.62
C GLY A 68 -5.58 6.12 -9.04
N ALA A 69 -4.76 5.08 -8.89
CA ALA A 69 -5.17 3.71 -9.18
C ALA A 69 -6.28 3.22 -8.23
N ILE A 70 -7.00 2.18 -8.66
CA ILE A 70 -8.04 1.54 -7.86
C ILE A 70 -7.57 0.13 -7.48
N LEU A 71 -7.18 -0.07 -6.23
CA LEU A 71 -6.62 -1.29 -5.64
C LEU A 71 -7.53 -1.86 -4.55
N LYS A 72 -8.86 -1.68 -4.67
CA LYS A 72 -9.80 -2.16 -3.66
C LYS A 72 -9.66 -3.68 -3.52
N ASN A 73 -9.52 -4.15 -2.28
CA ASN A 73 -9.30 -5.56 -1.94
C ASN A 73 -8.09 -6.21 -2.65
N ALA A 74 -7.10 -5.43 -3.11
CA ALA A 74 -5.90 -5.98 -3.72
C ALA A 74 -5.01 -6.69 -2.67
N PHE A 75 -4.26 -7.69 -3.13
CA PHE A 75 -3.28 -8.41 -2.31
C PHE A 75 -1.88 -7.86 -2.58
N LEU A 76 -1.22 -7.32 -1.57
CA LEU A 76 0.11 -6.70 -1.61
C LEU A 76 1.00 -7.27 -0.50
N VAL A 77 0.71 -8.50 -0.04
CA VAL A 77 1.42 -9.14 1.06
C VAL A 77 2.88 -9.34 0.66
N GLY A 78 3.80 -8.79 1.45
CA GLY A 78 5.24 -8.87 1.17
C GLY A 78 5.72 -8.09 -0.06
N ALA A 79 4.88 -7.25 -0.68
CA ALA A 79 5.28 -6.43 -1.83
C ALA A 79 6.32 -5.37 -1.41
N ASN A 80 7.27 -5.06 -2.29
CA ASN A 80 8.19 -3.94 -2.09
C ASN A 80 7.59 -2.67 -2.69
N LEU A 81 7.17 -1.72 -1.85
CA LEU A 81 6.61 -0.42 -2.26
C LEU A 81 7.58 0.74 -1.98
N THR A 82 8.87 0.47 -1.83
CA THR A 82 9.89 1.48 -1.55
C THR A 82 9.84 2.60 -2.59
N ASN A 83 9.69 3.85 -2.16
CA ASN A 83 9.52 5.05 -3.01
C ASN A 83 8.32 5.00 -3.98
N ALA A 84 7.39 4.05 -3.84
CA ALA A 84 6.23 3.98 -4.71
C ALA A 84 5.27 5.16 -4.44
N ASN A 85 4.62 5.63 -5.49
CA ASN A 85 3.62 6.69 -5.41
C ASN A 85 2.21 6.10 -5.41
N LEU A 86 1.52 6.15 -4.27
CA LEU A 86 0.11 5.76 -4.11
C LEU A 86 -0.76 6.96 -3.70
N GLU A 87 -0.38 8.16 -4.13
CA GLU A 87 -1.19 9.35 -3.89
C GLU A 87 -2.60 9.18 -4.50
N ARG A 88 -3.64 9.45 -3.69
CA ARG A 88 -5.06 9.39 -4.09
C ARG A 88 -5.53 8.02 -4.60
N THR A 89 -4.80 6.96 -4.27
CA THR A 89 -5.16 5.59 -4.62
C THR A 89 -6.30 5.07 -3.73
N ASP A 90 -7.22 4.28 -4.29
CA ASP A 90 -8.25 3.56 -3.54
C ASP A 90 -7.73 2.19 -3.09
N LEU A 91 -7.34 2.05 -1.84
CA LEU A 91 -6.80 0.83 -1.22
C LEU A 91 -7.79 0.21 -0.21
N ARG A 92 -9.08 0.51 -0.31
CA ARG A 92 -10.07 0.04 0.66
C ARG A 92 -10.06 -1.48 0.75
N GLY A 93 -9.89 -2.01 1.96
CA GLY A 93 -9.83 -3.45 2.22
C GLY A 93 -8.60 -4.17 1.63
N ALA A 94 -7.58 -3.45 1.14
CA ALA A 94 -6.37 -4.07 0.62
C ALA A 94 -5.53 -4.75 1.72
N PHE A 95 -4.76 -5.76 1.34
CA PHE A 95 -3.91 -6.55 2.23
C PHE A 95 -2.44 -6.26 1.98
N LEU A 96 -1.82 -5.42 2.80
CA LEU A 96 -0.43 -4.99 2.70
C LEU A 96 0.48 -5.58 3.79
N SER A 97 0.02 -6.60 4.53
CA SER A 97 0.79 -7.25 5.60
C SER A 97 2.19 -7.66 5.13
N GLY A 98 3.22 -7.21 5.85
CA GLY A 98 4.62 -7.53 5.55
C GLY A 98 5.19 -6.84 4.31
N SER A 99 4.46 -5.93 3.66
CA SER A 99 5.02 -5.09 2.60
C SER A 99 6.09 -4.14 3.14
N THR A 100 6.98 -3.69 2.26
CA THR A 100 8.00 -2.69 2.58
C THR A 100 7.52 -1.31 2.13
N LEU A 101 7.35 -0.38 3.08
CA LEU A 101 6.76 0.94 2.83
C LEU A 101 7.73 2.13 2.96
N CYS A 102 9.06 1.93 2.78
CA CYS A 102 10.03 3.02 2.97
C CYS A 102 9.75 4.14 1.97
N SER A 103 9.64 5.38 2.46
CA SER A 103 9.41 6.55 1.61
C SER A 103 8.20 6.42 0.65
N THR A 104 7.23 5.54 0.97
CA THR A 104 6.03 5.36 0.15
C THR A 104 5.07 6.53 0.36
N ASN A 105 4.50 7.04 -0.72
CA ASN A 105 3.55 8.14 -0.69
C ASN A 105 2.10 7.62 -0.69
N PHE A 106 1.40 7.72 0.44
CA PHE A 106 -0.03 7.42 0.59
C PHE A 106 -0.88 8.68 0.78
N ARG A 107 -0.39 9.85 0.34
CA ARG A 107 -1.11 11.12 0.53
C ARG A 107 -2.49 11.06 -0.09
N ASP A 108 -3.49 11.50 0.67
CA ASP A 108 -4.90 11.51 0.27
C ASP A 108 -5.44 10.14 -0.23
N ALA A 109 -4.76 9.03 0.04
CA ALA A 109 -5.20 7.69 -0.33
C ALA A 109 -6.33 7.21 0.59
N ASP A 110 -7.18 6.32 0.08
CA ASP A 110 -8.25 5.70 0.87
C ASP A 110 -7.86 4.28 1.29
N LEU A 111 -7.36 4.11 2.51
CA LEU A 111 -6.96 2.84 3.09
C LEU A 111 -8.00 2.29 4.08
N LYS A 112 -9.26 2.73 3.97
CA LYS A 112 -10.31 2.29 4.90
C LYS A 112 -10.42 0.77 4.96
N GLY A 113 -10.29 0.21 6.17
CA GLY A 113 -10.32 -1.23 6.42
C GLY A 113 -9.15 -2.02 5.83
N ALA A 114 -8.11 -1.36 5.31
CA ALA A 114 -6.90 -2.05 4.85
C ALA A 114 -6.13 -2.66 6.02
N ILE A 115 -5.36 -3.71 5.73
CA ILE A 115 -4.50 -4.39 6.70
C ILE A 115 -3.05 -4.11 6.29
N ILE A 116 -2.35 -3.26 7.03
CA ILE A 116 -1.01 -2.81 6.66
C ILE A 116 0.07 -3.44 7.54
N GLY A 117 -0.26 -3.67 8.81
CA GLY A 117 0.54 -4.52 9.68
C GLY A 117 0.01 -5.94 9.73
N SER A 118 0.67 -6.76 10.53
CA SER A 118 0.16 -8.08 10.88
C SER A 118 -0.03 -8.13 12.39
N PRO A 119 -1.21 -8.55 12.90
CA PRO A 119 -1.31 -8.94 14.29
C PRO A 119 -0.40 -10.17 14.51
N ASN A 120 0.57 -10.07 15.41
CA ASN A 120 1.51 -11.13 15.79
C ASN A 120 2.61 -11.51 14.77
N TRP A 121 2.94 -10.64 13.80
CA TRP A 121 4.13 -10.86 12.96
C TRP A 121 5.06 -9.65 13.07
N ILE A 122 6.21 -9.90 13.69
CA ILE A 122 7.30 -8.95 13.82
C ILE A 122 8.14 -9.04 12.55
N ALA A 123 7.74 -8.29 11.52
CA ALA A 123 8.71 -7.90 10.49
C ALA A 123 9.41 -6.64 11.03
N PRO A 124 10.71 -6.70 11.38
CA PRO A 124 11.46 -5.48 11.59
C PRO A 124 11.31 -4.62 10.33
N ASP A 125 10.90 -3.37 10.51
CA ASP A 125 10.83 -2.35 9.45
C ASP A 125 9.71 -2.49 8.40
N ALA A 126 8.61 -3.21 8.68
CA ALA A 126 7.42 -3.23 7.81
C ALA A 126 6.91 -1.80 7.48
N PHE A 127 7.06 -0.88 8.43
CA PHE A 127 6.97 0.55 8.20
C PHE A 127 8.37 1.15 8.27
N SER A 128 9.06 1.04 7.15
CA SER A 128 10.36 1.67 6.97
C SER A 128 10.25 3.18 6.91
N PRO A 129 11.32 3.94 7.18
CA PRO A 129 11.17 5.33 7.53
C PRO A 129 10.60 6.19 6.41
N TYR A 130 9.92 7.28 6.80
CA TYR A 130 9.45 8.36 5.92
C TYR A 130 8.22 8.07 5.04
N THR A 131 7.40 7.06 5.39
CA THR A 131 6.09 6.87 4.74
C THR A 131 5.16 8.08 4.98
N ASP A 132 4.52 8.63 3.93
CA ASP A 132 3.62 9.79 4.05
C ASP A 132 2.15 9.38 3.91
N PHE A 133 1.40 9.38 5.00
CA PHE A 133 -0.05 9.18 5.07
C PHE A 133 -0.82 10.51 5.21
N LYS A 134 -0.22 11.66 4.90
CA LYS A 134 -0.89 12.95 5.07
C LYS A 134 -2.23 12.99 4.32
N GLY A 135 -3.30 13.34 5.04
CA GLY A 135 -4.66 13.40 4.49
C GLY A 135 -5.30 12.04 4.16
N ALA A 136 -4.59 10.92 4.38
CA ALA A 136 -5.10 9.60 4.07
C ALA A 136 -6.31 9.22 4.94
N ASN A 137 -7.22 8.43 4.37
CA ASN A 137 -8.28 7.80 5.13
C ASN A 137 -7.79 6.47 5.71
N LEU A 138 -7.53 6.42 7.02
CA LEU A 138 -7.10 5.24 7.75
C LEU A 138 -8.24 4.67 8.63
N GLU A 139 -9.50 5.01 8.32
CA GLU A 139 -10.66 4.55 9.10
C GLU A 139 -10.71 3.02 9.13
N GLY A 140 -10.74 2.42 10.32
CA GLY A 140 -10.79 0.97 10.48
C GLY A 140 -9.56 0.22 9.97
N THR A 141 -8.48 0.92 9.57
CA THR A 141 -7.23 0.29 9.15
C THR A 141 -6.61 -0.48 10.32
N ILE A 142 -6.04 -1.64 10.04
CA ILE A 142 -5.33 -2.45 11.03
C ILE A 142 -3.83 -2.20 10.91
N PHE A 143 -3.27 -1.61 11.97
CA PHE A 143 -1.85 -1.52 12.22
C PHE A 143 -1.45 -2.62 13.21
N GLY A 144 -0.38 -3.34 12.90
CA GLY A 144 0.24 -4.32 13.78
C GLY A 144 1.41 -3.72 14.57
N GLU A 145 2.16 -4.57 15.26
CA GLU A 145 3.33 -4.18 16.08
C GLU A 145 4.38 -3.49 15.21
N THR A 146 4.53 -2.16 15.33
CA THR A 146 5.42 -1.40 14.45
C THR A 146 5.83 -0.04 14.99
N THR A 147 6.98 0.47 14.52
CA THR A 147 7.46 1.83 14.81
C THR A 147 7.66 2.56 13.48
N PRO A 148 6.66 3.32 12.98
CA PRO A 148 6.76 3.99 11.68
C PRO A 148 7.63 5.26 11.80
N ARG A 149 8.95 5.07 11.89
CA ARG A 149 9.93 6.14 12.10
C ARG A 149 9.85 7.19 10.99
N GLY A 150 9.77 8.46 11.35
CA GLY A 150 9.67 9.56 10.38
C GLY A 150 8.39 9.55 9.53
N ALA A 151 7.45 8.63 9.76
CA ALA A 151 6.20 8.62 9.02
C ALA A 151 5.36 9.84 9.37
N SER A 152 4.63 10.38 8.39
CA SER A 152 3.71 11.50 8.57
C SER A 152 2.28 10.99 8.50
N ILE A 153 1.48 11.22 9.54
CA ILE A 153 0.04 10.93 9.54
C ILE A 153 -0.80 12.22 9.67
N LEU A 154 -0.22 13.39 9.37
CA LEU A 154 -0.89 14.68 9.53
C LEU A 154 -2.19 14.75 8.73
N GLY A 155 -3.30 15.11 9.38
CA GLY A 155 -4.62 15.18 8.74
C GLY A 155 -5.21 13.83 8.31
N ALA A 156 -4.53 12.71 8.59
CA ALA A 156 -5.09 11.39 8.37
C ALA A 156 -6.26 11.12 9.31
N LYS A 157 -7.27 10.40 8.82
CA LYS A 157 -8.47 10.02 9.59
C LYS A 157 -8.26 8.65 10.20
N LEU A 158 -8.24 8.56 11.52
CA LEU A 158 -7.91 7.32 12.26
C LEU A 158 -9.11 6.73 12.99
N THR A 159 -10.32 7.20 12.68
CA THR A 159 -11.55 6.72 13.32
C THR A 159 -11.64 5.19 13.28
N SER A 160 -11.73 4.55 14.44
CA SER A 160 -11.76 3.08 14.59
C SER A 160 -10.55 2.33 14.01
N ALA A 161 -9.47 3.00 13.66
CA ALA A 161 -8.22 2.33 13.28
C ALA A 161 -7.70 1.51 14.46
N TYR A 162 -7.23 0.30 14.21
CA TYR A 162 -6.67 -0.58 15.24
C TYR A 162 -5.16 -0.35 15.31
N LEU A 163 -4.69 0.30 16.37
CA LEU A 163 -3.28 0.56 16.63
C LEU A 163 -2.79 -0.39 17.74
N TYR A 164 -2.38 -1.60 17.35
CA TYR A 164 -1.85 -2.61 18.27
C TYR A 164 -0.33 -2.50 18.36
N GLU A 165 0.19 -2.09 19.52
CA GLU A 165 1.63 -1.90 19.77
C GLU A 165 2.35 -1.03 18.70
N VAL A 166 1.66 0.02 18.25
CA VAL A 166 2.22 0.99 17.31
C VAL A 166 2.90 2.11 18.08
N ASN A 167 4.18 2.34 17.81
CA ASN A 167 4.96 3.41 18.42
C ASN A 167 5.14 4.60 17.47
N PHE A 168 4.36 5.66 17.66
CA PHE A 168 4.48 6.91 16.90
C PHE A 168 5.52 7.89 17.45
N SER A 169 6.37 7.53 18.43
CA SER A 169 7.31 8.47 19.07
C SER A 169 8.29 9.16 18.10
N GLU A 170 8.57 8.52 16.97
CA GLU A 170 9.44 9.04 15.91
C GLU A 170 8.65 9.53 14.68
N SER A 171 7.32 9.62 14.76
CA SER A 171 6.44 10.03 13.65
C SER A 171 6.01 11.49 13.75
N VAL A 172 5.51 12.06 12.64
CA VAL A 172 5.00 13.43 12.55
C VAL A 172 3.46 13.40 12.58
N TYR A 173 2.87 13.89 13.67
CA TYR A 173 1.41 13.89 13.90
C TYR A 173 0.98 14.91 14.95
N HIS A 174 -0.31 15.21 15.01
CA HIS A 174 -0.94 15.89 16.15
C HIS A 174 -1.49 14.84 17.13
N PRO A 175 -1.22 14.93 18.45
CA PRO A 175 -1.67 13.92 19.41
C PRO A 175 -3.18 13.61 19.38
N GLN A 176 -4.02 14.61 19.12
CA GLN A 176 -5.48 14.47 19.04
C GLN A 176 -5.92 13.51 17.93
N GLN A 177 -5.11 13.31 16.88
CA GLN A 177 -5.44 12.39 15.80
C GLN A 177 -5.50 10.94 16.25
N LEU A 178 -4.75 10.58 17.30
CA LEU A 178 -4.74 9.23 17.84
C LEU A 178 -5.95 8.94 18.75
N GLU A 179 -6.66 9.97 19.22
CA GLU A 179 -7.81 9.82 20.13
C GLU A 179 -8.99 9.08 19.49
N GLU A 180 -9.10 9.13 18.16
CA GLU A 180 -10.15 8.45 17.40
C GLU A 180 -9.86 6.96 17.12
N ALA A 181 -8.64 6.51 17.43
CA ALA A 181 -8.20 5.15 17.17
C ALA A 181 -8.45 4.20 18.35
N ILE A 182 -8.60 2.91 18.06
CA ILE A 182 -8.64 1.84 19.04
C ILE A 182 -7.19 1.47 19.37
N THR A 183 -6.76 1.77 20.59
CA THR A 183 -5.39 1.53 21.07
C THR A 183 -5.38 0.59 22.27
N ASN A 184 -4.33 -0.24 22.42
CA ASN A 184 -4.22 -1.21 23.51
C ASN A 184 -3.10 -0.89 24.54
N LYS A 185 -2.75 0.41 24.71
CA LYS A 185 -1.65 0.96 25.55
C LYS A 185 -0.23 0.65 25.03
N ILE A 186 0.75 1.57 25.04
CA ILE A 186 0.83 2.90 25.69
C ILE A 186 1.27 3.99 24.70
N VAL A 187 0.47 5.05 24.60
CA VAL A 187 0.90 6.40 24.21
C VAL A 187 1.82 6.95 25.31
N ARG A 188 3.13 6.97 25.09
CA ARG A 188 4.11 7.83 25.79
C ARG A 188 5.33 8.08 24.92
#